data_AF-A0A933PGM8-F1
#
_entry.id   AF-A0A933PGM8-F1
#
_cell.length_a   1.000
_cell.length_b   1.000
_cell.length_c   1.000
_cell.angle_alpha   90.00
_cell.angle_beta   90.00
_cell.angle_gamma   90.00
#
_symmetry.space_group_name_H-M   'P 1'
#
loop_
_entity.id
_entity.type
_entity.pdbx_description
1 polymer ?
#
loop_
_entity_poly.entity_id
_entity_poly.type
_entity_poly.pdbx_seq_one_letter_code
_entity_poly.pdbx_strand_id
1 'polypeptide(L)'
;MPPPLLQTKLDLPRPRAGVVPRARLLARLDGAAGAKVALVCAPAGFGKTTLLAQWLAGQEAPPHGRRAAWLSLDRGDDDPVTFWTYVVTALRSVAPEAGADALALLADGAQVPVRLVLTTLLNHLAAPGGEVVLVLDDYHLVEARE
;
A
#
# COMPACT_ATOMS: atom_id res chain seq x y z
N MET A 1 -10.37 -16.72 -13.47
CA MET A 1 -8.95 -16.30 -13.37
C MET A 1 -8.97 -14.78 -13.24
N PRO A 2 -8.39 -14.20 -12.17
CA PRO A 2 -8.38 -12.75 -12.02
C PRO A 2 -7.64 -12.09 -13.20
N PRO A 3 -8.03 -10.86 -13.60
CA PRO A 3 -7.37 -10.15 -14.69
C PRO A 3 -5.87 -9.92 -14.37
N PRO A 4 -5.01 -9.84 -15.40
CA PRO A 4 -3.59 -9.58 -15.17
C PRO A 4 -3.39 -8.22 -14.48
N LEU A 5 -2.57 -8.22 -13.43
CA LEU A 5 -2.22 -7.01 -12.69
C LEU A 5 -1.07 -6.27 -13.35
N LEU A 6 -1.14 -4.94 -13.34
CA LEU A 6 -0.05 -4.08 -13.80
C LEU A 6 1.02 -3.97 -12.70
N GLN A 7 2.16 -4.63 -12.90
CA GLN A 7 3.24 -4.71 -11.90
C GLN A 7 3.79 -3.34 -11.50
N THR A 8 3.86 -2.38 -12.43
CA THR A 8 4.39 -1.04 -12.15
C THR A 8 3.56 -0.24 -11.15
N LYS A 9 2.31 -0.65 -10.87
CA LYS A 9 1.49 -0.08 -9.78
C LYS A 9 1.99 -0.50 -8.40
N LEU A 10 2.69 -1.63 -8.31
CA LEU A 10 3.18 -2.23 -7.07
C LEU A 10 4.62 -1.85 -6.74
N ASP A 11 5.32 -1.26 -7.71
CA ASP A 11 6.72 -0.90 -7.56
C ASP A 11 6.90 0.34 -6.69
N LEU A 12 7.79 0.23 -5.71
CA LEU A 12 8.21 1.38 -4.91
C LEU A 12 8.92 2.41 -5.82
N PRO A 13 8.45 3.67 -5.89
CA PRO A 13 9.14 4.69 -6.66
C PRO A 13 10.55 4.91 -6.12
N ARG A 14 11.56 4.74 -6.98
CA ARG A 14 12.95 5.05 -6.61
C ARG A 14 13.12 6.57 -6.48
N PRO A 15 13.64 7.10 -5.35
CA PRO A 15 14.00 8.50 -5.25
C PRO A 15 14.98 8.87 -6.36
N ARG A 16 14.71 9.95 -7.09
CA ARG A 16 15.62 10.44 -8.14
C ARG A 16 16.85 11.09 -7.51
N ALA A 17 17.98 11.02 -8.20
CA ALA A 17 19.15 11.84 -7.84
C ALA A 17 18.78 13.33 -7.93
N GLY A 18 19.26 14.13 -6.97
CA GLY A 18 19.04 15.57 -6.94
C GLY A 18 17.71 16.03 -6.31
N VAL A 19 16.93 15.14 -5.69
CA VAL A 19 15.76 15.57 -4.92
C VAL A 19 16.21 16.27 -3.63
N VAL A 20 15.70 17.48 -3.39
CA VAL A 20 15.97 18.24 -2.17
C VAL A 20 15.29 17.55 -0.97
N PRO A 21 16.01 17.23 0.12
CA PRO A 21 15.42 16.65 1.32
C PRO A 21 14.39 17.58 1.97
N ARG A 22 13.21 17.04 2.28
CA ARG A 22 12.12 17.78 2.95
C ARG A 22 12.04 17.44 4.44
N ALA A 23 13.14 17.64 5.18
CA ALA A 23 13.32 17.19 6.57
C ALA A 23 12.12 17.48 7.48
N ARG A 24 11.54 18.69 7.41
CA ARG A 24 10.36 19.06 8.21
C ARG A 24 9.13 18.19 7.93
N LEU A 25 8.91 17.76 6.68
CA LEU A 25 7.79 16.91 6.32
C LEU A 25 8.08 15.44 6.63
N LEU A 26 9.33 15.01 6.45
CA LEU A 26 9.76 13.65 6.83
C LEU A 26 9.55 13.42 8.34
N ALA A 27 9.97 14.36 9.19
CA ALA A 27 9.75 14.29 10.63
C ALA A 27 8.25 14.25 11.01
N ARG A 28 7.38 14.90 10.23
CA ARG A 28 5.92 14.81 10.43
C ARG A 28 5.37 13.43 10.08
N LEU A 29 5.91 12.79 9.05
CA LEU A 29 5.54 11.42 8.68
C LEU A 29 6.04 10.41 9.71
N ASP A 30 7.26 10.59 10.23
CA ASP A 30 7.78 9.76 11.32
C ASP A 30 6.93 9.89 12.59
N GLY A 31 6.55 11.10 12.97
CA GLY A 31 5.64 11.34 14.08
C GLY A 31 4.23 10.74 13.86
N ALA A 32 3.79 10.66 12.60
CA ALA A 32 2.52 10.02 12.24
C ALA A 32 2.63 8.49 12.12
N ALA A 33 3.83 7.91 12.18
CA ALA A 33 4.02 6.49 11.94
C ALA A 33 3.42 5.58 13.03
N GLY A 34 3.08 6.12 14.21
CA GLY A 34 2.30 5.40 15.21
C GLY A 34 0.79 5.44 14.98
N ALA A 35 0.32 6.19 13.99
CA ALA A 35 -1.09 6.23 13.62
C ALA A 35 -1.45 5.04 12.71
N LYS A 36 -2.67 4.52 12.86
CA LYS A 36 -3.20 3.45 11.99
C LYS A 36 -3.35 3.88 10.54
N VAL A 37 -3.58 5.18 10.31
CA VAL A 37 -3.74 5.80 8.99
C VAL A 37 -3.13 7.20 9.03
N ALA A 38 -2.34 7.53 8.02
CA ALA A 38 -1.81 8.88 7.78
C ALA A 38 -2.21 9.33 6.37
N LEU A 39 -2.77 10.53 6.27
CA LEU A 39 -3.24 11.10 4.99
C LEU A 39 -2.30 12.21 4.54
N VAL A 40 -1.76 12.10 3.32
CA VAL A 40 -0.93 13.13 2.68
C VAL A 40 -1.72 13.80 1.56
N CYS A 41 -2.24 14.99 1.84
CA CYS A 41 -2.99 15.80 0.86
C CYS A 41 -2.16 16.98 0.35
N ALA A 42 -2.09 17.11 -0.98
CA ALA A 42 -1.55 18.28 -1.68
C ALA A 42 -2.00 18.25 -3.15
N PRO A 43 -2.04 19.39 -3.86
CA PRO A 43 -2.36 19.42 -5.28
C PRO A 43 -1.41 18.58 -6.14
N ALA A 44 -1.77 18.35 -7.40
CA ALA A 44 -0.90 17.68 -8.35
C ALA A 44 0.43 18.43 -8.51
N GLY A 45 1.54 17.70 -8.66
CA GLY A 45 2.87 18.29 -8.83
C GLY A 45 3.57 18.77 -7.54
N PHE A 46 2.92 18.76 -6.37
CA PHE A 46 3.55 19.19 -5.11
C PHE A 46 4.55 18.18 -4.53
N GLY A 47 4.73 17.02 -5.18
CA GLY A 47 5.71 16.00 -4.78
C GLY A 47 5.25 15.12 -3.62
N LYS A 48 3.97 14.72 -3.58
CA LYS A 48 3.42 13.76 -2.60
C LYS A 48 4.14 12.41 -2.70
N THR A 49 4.11 11.81 -3.89
CA THR A 49 4.82 10.58 -4.22
C THR A 49 6.31 10.67 -3.91
N THR A 50 6.94 11.80 -4.27
CA THR A 50 8.36 12.04 -3.96
C THR A 50 8.63 12.09 -2.46
N LEU A 51 7.77 12.75 -1.67
CA LEU A 51 7.90 12.80 -0.22
C LEU A 51 7.76 11.41 0.40
N LEU A 52 6.77 10.61 -0.03
CA LEU A 52 6.56 9.26 0.46
C LEU A 52 7.72 8.33 0.09
N ALA A 53 8.21 8.41 -1.15
CA ALA A 53 9.39 7.67 -1.59
C ALA A 53 10.65 8.06 -0.80
N GLN A 54 10.86 9.35 -0.54
CA GLN A 54 11.96 9.82 0.32
C GLN A 54 11.81 9.33 1.76
N TRP A 55 10.59 9.35 2.30
CA TRP A 55 10.31 8.88 3.64
C TRP A 55 10.60 7.40 3.79
N LEU A 56 10.21 6.58 2.81
CA LEU A 56 10.49 5.14 2.82
C LEU A 56 11.97 4.82 2.58
N ALA A 57 12.66 5.57 1.71
CA ALA A 57 14.08 5.36 1.43
C ALA A 57 15.01 5.87 2.55
N GLY A 58 14.60 6.91 3.28
CA GLY A 58 15.34 7.45 4.42
C GLY A 58 15.31 6.56 5.66
N GLN A 59 14.47 5.51 5.66
CA GLN A 59 14.52 4.44 6.65
C GLN A 59 15.65 3.47 6.32
N GLU A 60 16.91 3.92 6.33
CA GLU A 60 18.04 3.01 6.44
C GLU A 60 17.94 2.34 7.82
N ALA A 61 17.29 1.17 7.83
CA ALA A 61 17.04 0.30 8.97
C ALA A 61 16.51 1.02 10.23
N PRO A 62 15.17 1.14 10.42
CA PRO A 62 14.69 1.41 11.76
C PRO A 62 15.16 0.26 12.66
N PRO A 63 15.40 0.50 13.96
CA PRO A 63 15.77 -0.56 14.90
C PRO A 63 14.74 -1.73 14.98
N HIS A 64 13.64 -1.67 14.22
CA HIS A 64 12.52 -2.61 14.22
C HIS A 64 12.03 -3.09 12.82
N GLY A 65 12.78 -2.92 11.73
CA GLY A 65 12.53 -3.68 10.48
C GLY A 65 11.15 -3.51 9.82
N ARG A 66 10.64 -2.27 9.75
CA ARG A 66 9.35 -1.95 9.10
C ARG A 66 9.43 -2.24 7.59
N ARG A 67 8.49 -3.01 7.07
CA ARG A 67 8.41 -3.38 5.66
C ARG A 67 7.37 -2.52 4.96
N ALA A 68 7.66 -2.04 3.74
CA ALA A 68 6.80 -1.11 3.03
C ALA A 68 6.29 -1.71 1.71
N ALA A 69 4.97 -1.80 1.57
CA ALA A 69 4.28 -2.12 0.34
C ALA A 69 3.78 -0.82 -0.32
N TRP A 70 3.71 -0.84 -1.66
CA TRP A 70 3.24 0.28 -2.46
C TRP A 70 2.12 -0.16 -3.39
N LEU A 71 1.12 0.71 -3.56
CA LEU A 71 0.08 0.57 -4.55
C LEU A 71 -0.27 1.96 -5.11
N SER A 72 0.04 2.18 -6.39
CA SER A 72 -0.45 3.31 -7.17
C SER A 72 -1.82 2.98 -7.73
N LEU A 73 -2.81 3.80 -7.43
CA LEU A 73 -4.19 3.61 -7.88
C LEU A 73 -4.50 4.45 -9.11
N ASP A 74 -5.40 3.96 -9.95
CA ASP A 74 -6.05 4.75 -11.01
C ASP A 74 -7.56 4.49 -11.05
N ARG A 75 -8.25 5.21 -11.93
CA ARG A 75 -9.72 5.14 -12.08
C ARG A 75 -10.22 3.75 -12.53
N GLY A 76 -9.35 2.89 -13.03
CA GLY A 76 -9.70 1.52 -13.41
C GLY A 76 -9.80 0.58 -12.20
N ASP A 77 -9.32 1.00 -11.03
CA ASP A 77 -9.27 0.18 -9.82
C ASP A 77 -10.51 0.34 -8.92
N ASP A 78 -11.60 0.91 -9.44
CA ASP A 78 -12.89 1.09 -8.71
C ASP A 78 -13.63 -0.22 -8.44
N ASP A 79 -13.36 -1.27 -9.23
CA ASP A 79 -13.97 -2.58 -9.00
C ASP A 79 -13.42 -3.20 -7.69
N PRO A 80 -14.28 -3.55 -6.71
CA PRO A 80 -13.83 -4.04 -5.41
C PRO A 80 -12.93 -5.28 -5.50
N VAL A 81 -13.20 -6.21 -6.42
CA VAL A 81 -12.38 -7.41 -6.59
C VAL A 81 -10.99 -7.01 -7.09
N THR A 82 -10.91 -6.12 -8.07
CA THR A 82 -9.66 -5.59 -8.62
C THR A 82 -8.87 -4.81 -7.57
N PHE A 83 -9.51 -3.88 -6.86
CA PHE A 83 -8.91 -3.11 -5.77
C PHE A 83 -8.28 -4.02 -4.71
N TRP A 84 -9.06 -4.96 -4.17
CA TRP A 84 -8.56 -5.88 -3.14
C TRP A 84 -7.49 -6.83 -3.66
N THR A 85 -7.58 -7.24 -4.93
CA THR A 85 -6.53 -8.05 -5.56
C THR A 85 -5.20 -7.29 -5.61
N TYR A 86 -5.22 -6.00 -5.96
CA TYR A 86 -4.03 -5.15 -5.91
C TYR A 86 -3.52 -4.96 -4.48
N VAL A 87 -4.39 -4.67 -3.52
CA VAL A 87 -4.01 -4.50 -2.10
C VAL A 87 -3.34 -5.75 -1.54
N VAL A 88 -3.94 -6.92 -1.74
CA VAL A 88 -3.37 -8.18 -1.26
C VAL A 88 -2.05 -8.47 -1.95
N THR A 89 -1.95 -8.25 -3.27
CA THR A 89 -0.70 -8.45 -4.01
C THR A 89 0.41 -7.51 -3.54
N ALA A 90 0.08 -6.24 -3.27
CA ALA A 90 1.02 -5.27 -2.73
C ALA A 90 1.57 -5.73 -1.37
N LEU A 91 0.71 -6.17 -0.45
CA LEU A 91 1.12 -6.67 0.86
C LEU A 91 1.97 -7.94 0.76
N ARG A 92 1.67 -8.83 -0.19
CA ARG A 92 2.47 -10.05 -0.44
C ARG A 92 3.90 -9.77 -0.88
N SER A 93 4.16 -8.62 -1.52
CA SER A 93 5.53 -8.23 -1.90
C SER A 93 6.48 -8.12 -0.70
N VAL A 94 5.94 -7.85 0.48
CA VAL A 94 6.70 -7.69 1.72
C VAL A 94 6.38 -8.73 2.79
N ALA A 95 5.20 -9.37 2.69
CA ALA A 95 4.77 -10.46 3.54
C ALA A 95 4.26 -11.61 2.66
N PRO A 96 5.15 -12.41 2.03
CA PRO A 96 4.77 -13.42 1.02
C PRO A 96 3.76 -14.46 1.53
N GLU A 97 3.86 -14.80 2.83
CA GLU A 97 2.98 -15.73 3.54
C GLU A 97 1.57 -15.16 3.77
N ALA A 98 1.40 -13.84 3.73
CA ALA A 98 0.12 -13.20 4.02
C ALA A 98 -0.69 -12.98 2.74
N GLY A 99 -1.78 -13.74 2.57
CA GLY A 99 -2.82 -13.39 1.59
C GLY A 99 -3.01 -14.36 0.42
N ALA A 100 -2.36 -15.53 0.40
CA ALA A 100 -2.67 -16.58 -0.58
C ALA A 100 -4.16 -16.98 -0.54
N ASP A 101 -4.68 -17.25 0.65
CA ASP A 101 -6.10 -17.58 0.85
C ASP A 101 -7.03 -16.42 0.50
N ALA A 102 -6.62 -15.17 0.80
CA ALA A 102 -7.38 -13.99 0.44
C ALA A 102 -7.48 -13.80 -1.08
N LEU A 103 -6.40 -14.08 -1.83
CA LEU A 103 -6.42 -14.07 -3.30
C LEU A 103 -7.26 -15.23 -3.87
N ALA A 104 -7.23 -16.40 -3.25
CA ALA A 104 -8.08 -17.52 -3.66
C ALA A 104 -9.57 -17.17 -3.51
N LEU A 105 -9.94 -16.56 -2.38
CA LEU A 105 -11.29 -16.05 -2.14
C LEU A 105 -11.71 -15.00 -3.19
N LEU A 106 -10.83 -14.07 -3.55
CA LEU A 106 -11.11 -13.07 -4.59
C LEU A 106 -11.25 -13.69 -5.99
N ALA A 107 -10.50 -14.76 -6.27
CA ALA A 107 -10.54 -15.46 -7.54
C ALA A 107 -11.81 -16.31 -7.74
N ASP A 108 -12.45 -16.73 -6.66
CA ASP A 108 -13.69 -17.52 -6.66
C ASP A 108 -14.93 -16.67 -7.06
N GLY A 109 -14.80 -15.35 -7.04
CA GLY A 109 -15.70 -14.41 -7.70
C GLY A 109 -16.42 -13.42 -6.78
N ALA A 110 -17.24 -12.55 -7.40
CA ALA A 110 -17.84 -11.35 -6.80
C ALA A 110 -18.87 -11.59 -5.67
N GLN A 111 -19.15 -12.85 -5.31
CA GLN A 111 -20.08 -13.20 -4.23
C GLN A 111 -19.39 -13.34 -2.87
N VAL A 112 -18.05 -13.36 -2.81
CA VAL A 112 -17.34 -13.44 -1.53
C VAL A 112 -17.43 -12.10 -0.80
N PRO A 113 -17.94 -12.07 0.45
CA PRO A 113 -17.96 -10.85 1.23
C PRO A 113 -16.55 -10.31 1.46
N VAL A 114 -16.30 -9.04 1.15
CA VAL A 114 -15.00 -8.37 1.39
C VAL A 114 -14.52 -8.55 2.83
N ARG A 115 -15.44 -8.61 3.80
CA ARG A 115 -15.10 -8.88 5.21
C ARG A 115 -14.39 -10.21 5.41
N LEU A 116 -14.74 -11.25 4.66
CA LEU A 116 -14.07 -12.54 4.74
C LEU A 116 -12.64 -12.44 4.22
N VAL A 117 -12.44 -11.83 3.05
CA VAL A 117 -11.12 -11.57 2.46
C VAL A 117 -10.23 -10.80 3.45
N LEU A 118 -10.77 -9.73 4.03
CA LEU A 118 -10.09 -8.91 5.04
C LEU A 118 -9.72 -9.69 6.29
N THR A 119 -10.65 -10.48 6.83
CA THR A 119 -10.39 -11.27 8.05
C THR A 119 -9.26 -12.26 7.82
N THR A 120 -9.29 -12.98 6.70
CA THR A 120 -8.24 -13.92 6.31
C THR A 120 -6.89 -13.22 6.14
N LEU A 121 -6.86 -12.06 5.48
CA LEU A 121 -5.64 -11.29 5.29
C LEU A 121 -5.06 -10.78 6.62
N LEU A 122 -5.91 -10.18 7.47
CA LEU A 122 -5.50 -9.58 8.74
C LEU A 122 -4.99 -10.63 9.73
N ASN A 123 -5.59 -11.82 9.76
CA ASN A 123 -5.12 -12.91 10.62
C ASN A 123 -3.68 -13.35 10.27
N HIS A 124 -3.32 -13.36 8.98
CA HIS A 124 -1.95 -13.64 8.56
C HIS A 124 -0.98 -12.50 8.87
N LEU A 125 -1.41 -11.25 8.69
CA LEU A 125 -0.59 -10.07 9.03
C LEU A 125 -0.39 -9.88 10.53
N ALA A 126 -1.30 -10.42 11.37
CA ALA A 126 -1.16 -10.41 12.82
C ALA A 126 -0.10 -11.40 13.34
N ALA A 127 0.39 -12.32 12.49
CA ALA A 127 1.46 -13.23 12.87
C ALA A 127 2.77 -12.46 13.15
N PRO A 128 3.67 -12.99 14.00
CA PRO A 128 4.92 -12.32 14.34
C PRO A 128 5.79 -12.10 13.09
N GLY A 129 5.92 -10.85 12.64
CA GLY A 129 6.67 -10.54 11.42
C GLY A 129 7.15 -9.09 11.30
N GLY A 130 6.98 -8.27 12.35
CA GLY A 130 7.28 -6.84 12.29
C GLY A 130 6.20 -6.02 11.59
N GLU A 131 6.34 -4.71 11.67
CA GLU A 131 5.34 -3.76 11.19
C GLU A 131 5.34 -3.65 9.66
N VAL A 132 4.15 -3.65 9.06
CA VAL A 132 3.94 -3.44 7.62
C VAL A 132 3.25 -2.11 7.39
N VAL A 133 3.81 -1.29 6.51
CA VAL A 133 3.17 -0.08 6.00
C VAL A 133 2.73 -0.32 4.57
N LEU A 134 1.47 -0.03 4.27
CA LEU A 134 0.93 0.01 2.92
C LEU A 134 0.73 1.46 2.50
N VAL A 135 1.38 1.87 1.42
CA VAL A 135 1.13 3.17 0.79
C VAL A 135 0.13 2.99 -0.34
N LEU A 136 -0.96 3.78 -0.27
CA LEU A 136 -1.94 3.93 -1.34
C LEU A 136 -1.69 5.29 -2.00
N ASP A 137 -0.98 5.31 -3.13
CA ASP A 137 -0.77 6.54 -3.90
C ASP A 137 -1.95 6.81 -4.82
N ASP A 138 -2.27 8.09 -4.97
CA ASP A 138 -3.41 8.57 -5.76
C ASP A 138 -4.78 7.96 -5.37
N TYR A 139 -4.98 7.63 -4.08
CA TYR A 139 -6.24 7.08 -3.56
C TYR A 139 -7.52 7.85 -3.94
N HIS A 140 -7.41 9.17 -4.13
CA HIS A 140 -8.51 10.02 -4.61
C HIS A 140 -9.05 9.67 -6.00
N LEU A 141 -8.38 8.81 -6.76
CA LEU A 141 -8.84 8.31 -8.06
C LEU A 141 -9.80 7.13 -7.94
N VAL A 142 -9.92 6.53 -6.76
CA VAL A 142 -10.85 5.43 -6.47
C VAL A 142 -12.07 5.97 -5.76
N GLU A 143 -13.25 5.62 -6.25
CA GLU A 143 -14.52 6.03 -5.68
C GLU A 143 -15.24 4.83 -5.06
N ALA A 144 -15.69 4.96 -3.81
CA ALA A 144 -16.57 3.97 -3.21
C ALA A 144 -17.94 4.05 -3.88
N ARG A 145 -18.30 3.02 -4.66
CA ARG A 145 -19.69 2.84 -5.11
C ARG A 145 -20.49 2.22 -3.97
N GLU A 146 -21.51 2.93 -3.51
CA GLU A 146 -22.51 2.44 -2.54
C GLU A 146 -23.31 1.25 -3.09
#